data_AF-A0A845RW52-F1
#
_entry.id   AF-A0A845RW52-F1
#
_cell.length_a   1.000
_cell.length_b   1.000
_cell.length_c   1.000
_cell.angle_alpha   90.00
_cell.angle_beta   90.00
_cell.angle_gamma   90.00
#
_symmetry.space_group_name_H-M   'P 1'
#
loop_
_entity.id
_entity.type
_entity.pdbx_description
1 polymer ?
#
loop_
_entity_poly.entity_id
_entity_poly.type
_entity_poly.pdbx_seq_one_letter_code
_entity_poly.pdbx_strand_id
1 'polypeptide(L)' 'SPLALLPVQQGEIIIAVANAPVSNVKNFEDQLKKELKKNTNSVLLTILDNNNQSKFIGAKIK' A
#
# COMPACT_ATOMS: atom_id res chain seq x y z
N SER A 1 7.86 13.47 -1.40
CA SER A 1 6.88 12.78 -0.52
C SER A 1 7.29 11.32 -0.39
N PRO A 2 7.17 10.68 0.79
CA PRO A 2 7.47 9.25 1.00
C PRO A 2 6.72 8.32 0.01
N LEU A 3 5.59 8.78 -0.55
CA LEU A 3 4.82 8.05 -1.57
C LEU A 3 5.52 7.96 -2.93
N ALA A 4 6.51 8.81 -3.23
CA ALA A 4 7.24 8.81 -4.50
C ALA A 4 8.19 7.61 -4.67
N LEU A 5 8.32 6.77 -3.64
CA LEU A 5 9.17 5.58 -3.64
C LEU A 5 8.38 4.27 -3.75
N LEU A 6 7.04 4.34 -3.82
CA LEU A 6 6.22 3.16 -4.03
C LEU A 6 6.23 2.83 -5.53
N PRO A 7 6.52 1.58 -5.94
CA PRO A 7 6.47 1.17 -7.34
C PRO A 7 5.01 0.98 -7.81
N VAL A 8 4.17 1.98 -7.54
CA VAL A 8 2.76 2.05 -7.93
C VAL A 8 2.66 3.04 -9.09
N GLN A 9 2.01 2.63 -10.17
CA GLN A 9 1.79 3.43 -11.36
C GLN A 9 0.48 4.20 -11.27
N GLN A 10 0.40 5.31 -12.00
CA GLN A 10 -0.86 6.04 -12.14
C GLN A 10 -1.92 5.13 -12.78
N GLY A 11 -3.13 5.13 -12.21
CA GLY A 11 -4.24 4.29 -12.65
C GLY A 11 -4.41 3.01 -11.82
N GLU A 12 -3.38 2.60 -11.07
CA GLU A 12 -3.48 1.45 -10.17
C GLU A 12 -4.25 1.80 -8.89
N ILE A 13 -4.99 0.82 -8.37
CA ILE A 13 -5.86 0.97 -7.19
C ILE A 13 -5.30 0.15 -6.04
N ILE A 14 -5.02 0.78 -4.90
CA ILE A 14 -4.63 0.08 -3.67
C ILE A 14 -5.88 -0.53 -3.02
N ILE A 15 -5.88 -1.85 -2.83
CA ILE A 15 -7.01 -2.60 -2.26
C ILE A 15 -6.70 -3.20 -0.88
N ALA A 16 -5.43 -3.34 -0.49
CA ALA A 16 -5.05 -3.78 0.86
C ALA A 16 -3.67 -3.28 1.30
N VAL A 17 -3.47 -3.16 2.61
CA VAL A 17 -2.20 -2.86 3.28
C VAL A 17 -1.96 -3.92 4.36
N ALA A 18 -0.83 -4.62 4.29
CA ALA A 18 -0.45 -5.69 5.23
C ALA A 18 -1.59 -6.71 5.47
N ASN A 19 -2.24 -7.15 4.38
CA ASN A 19 -3.40 -8.05 4.37
C ASN A 19 -4.70 -7.49 4.98
N ALA A 20 -4.75 -6.21 5.35
CA ALA A 20 -5.98 -5.53 5.73
C ALA A 20 -6.60 -4.82 4.52
N PRO A 21 -7.90 -5.02 4.23
CA PRO A 21 -8.56 -4.38 3.09
C PRO A 21 -8.65 -2.86 3.29
N VAL A 22 -8.48 -2.11 2.21
CA VAL A 22 -8.58 -0.65 2.19
C VAL A 22 -9.85 -0.22 1.48
N SER A 23 -10.65 0.62 2.13
CA SER A 23 -11.92 1.13 1.56
C SER A 23 -11.86 2.58 1.08
N ASN A 24 -10.92 3.37 1.60
CA ASN A 24 -10.74 4.78 1.24
C ASN A 24 -9.38 5.30 1.72
N VAL A 25 -9.06 6.54 1.33
CA VAL A 25 -7.78 7.20 1.66
C VAL A 25 -7.54 7.30 3.18
N LYS A 26 -8.56 7.67 3.96
CA LYS A 26 -8.41 7.79 5.42
C LYS A 26 -8.11 6.43 6.07
N ASN A 27 -8.80 5.38 5.63
CA ASN A 27 -8.57 4.02 6.09
C ASN A 27 -7.19 3.49 5.69
N PHE A 28 -6.72 3.82 4.49
CA PHE A 28 -5.35 3.55 4.05
C PHE A 28 -4.32 4.21 4.97
N GLU A 29 -4.44 5.52 5.23
CA GLU A 29 -3.52 6.23 6.11
C GLU A 29 -3.51 5.66 7.53
N ASP A 30 -4.69 5.34 8.08
CA ASP A 30 -4.84 4.77 9.42
C ASP A 30 -4.17 3.38 9.50
N GLN A 31 -4.28 2.55 8.46
CA GLN A 31 -3.62 1.25 8.37
C GLN A 31 -2.11 1.38 8.19
N LEU A 32 -1.67 2.23 7.27
CA LEU A 32 -0.24 2.47 7.04
C LEU A 32 0.44 2.96 8.33
N LYS A 33 -0.17 3.91 9.05
CA LYS A 33 0.32 4.38 10.36
C LYS A 33 0.40 3.28 11.40
N LYS A 34 -0.51 2.30 11.40
CA LYS A 34 -0.44 1.13 12.30
C LYS A 34 0.76 0.25 11.95
N GLU A 35 1.00 -0.02 10.67
CA GLU A 35 2.14 -0.84 10.24
C GLU A 35 3.49 -0.14 10.50
N LEU A 36 3.55 1.18 10.29
CA LEU A 36 4.71 2.01 10.62
C LEU A 36 5.11 1.91 12.10
N LYS A 37 4.13 1.81 13.01
CA LYS A 37 4.38 1.67 14.45
C LYS A 37 4.89 0.28 14.84
N LYS A 38 4.74 -0.74 14.00
CA LYS A 38 5.20 -2.10 14.28
C LYS A 38 6.71 -2.30 14.09
N ASN A 39 7.48 -1.21 13.89
CA ASN A 39 8.92 -1.24 13.62
C ASN A 39 9.26 -2.09 12.39
N THR A 40 8.36 -2.12 11.40
CA THR A 40 8.54 -2.87 10.15
C THR A 40 9.23 -1.99 9.12
N ASN A 41 10.30 -2.51 8.51
CA ASN A 41 11.08 -1.79 7.47
C ASN A 41 10.41 -1.81 6.09
N SER A 42 9.27 -2.50 5.97
CA SER A 42 8.53 -2.64 4.73
C SER A 42 7.06 -2.93 5.00
N VAL A 43 6.21 -2.47 4.10
CA VAL A 43 4.78 -2.79 4.07
C VAL A 43 4.42 -3.51 2.78
N LEU A 44 3.51 -4.49 2.89
CA LEU A 44 2.92 -5.15 1.73
C LEU A 44 1.71 -4.35 1.27
N LEU A 45 1.69 -3.95 0.01
CA LEU A 45 0.53 -3.37 -0.65
C LEU A 45 -0.05 -4.39 -1.63
N THR A 46 -1.37 -4.55 -1.62
CA THR A 46 -2.08 -5.25 -2.69
C THR A 46 -2.74 -4.22 -3.56
N ILE A 47 -2.50 -4.29 -4.87
CA ILE A 47 -3.04 -3.36 -5.86
C ILE A 47 -3.83 -4.11 -6.94
N LEU A 48 -4.75 -3.41 -7.59
CA LEU A 48 -5.30 -3.79 -8.89
C LEU A 48 -4.61 -2.95 -9.96
N ASP A 49 -4.09 -3.62 -10.98
CA ASP A 49 -3.47 -2.96 -12.13
C ASP A 49 -4.51 -2.58 -13.21
N ASN A 50 -4.04 -1.91 -14.26
CA ASN A 50 -4.88 -1.48 -15.38
C ASN A 50 -5.49 -2.64 -16.18
N ASN A 51 -5.04 -3.88 -15.99
CA ASN A 51 -5.58 -5.08 -16.60
C ASN A 51 -6.54 -5.83 -15.65
N ASN A 52 -6.96 -5.19 -14.55
CA ASN A 52 -7.75 -5.78 -13.46
C ASN A 52 -7.07 -6.99 -12.81
N GLN A 53 -5.74 -7.05 -12.80
CA GLN A 53 -4.98 -8.09 -12.14
C GLN A 53 -4.50 -7.62 -10.77
N SER A 54 -4.62 -8.50 -9.78
CA SER A 54 -4.07 -8.26 -8.45
C SER A 54 -2.56 -8.44 -8.45
N LYS A 55 -1.83 -7.44 -7.96
CA LYS A 55 -0.38 -7.51 -7.73
C LYS A 55 -0.03 -7.21 -6.28
N PHE A 56 1.10 -7.74 -5.85
CA PHE A 56 1.66 -7.54 -4.52
C PHE A 56 2.94 -6.70 -4.63
N ILE A 57 2.99 -5.61 -3.88
CA ILE A 57 4.11 -4.67 -3.86
C ILE A 57 4.72 -4.64 -2.46
N GLY A 58 5.99 -5.01 -2.36
CA GLY A 58 6.80 -4.80 -1.15
C GLY A 58 7.38 -3.39 -1.14
N ALA A 59 6.78 -2.50 -0.36
CA ALA A 59 7.22 -1.12 -0.23
C ALA A 59 8.16 -0.95 0.97
N LYS A 60 9.40 -0.53 0.74
CA LYS A 60 10.32 -0.19 1.83
C LYS A 60 9.92 1.13 2.46
N ILE A 61 9.85 1.15 3.78
CA ILE A 61 9.60 2.36 4.55
C ILE A 61 10.90 2.71 5.28
N LYS A 62 11.51 3.83 4.90
CA LYS A 62 12.69 4.41 5.56
C LYS A 62 12.25 5.53 6.50
#